data_AF-A0A6B3F006-F1
#
_entry.id   AF-A0A6B3F006-F1
#
_cell.length_a   1.000
_cell.length_b   1.000
_cell.length_c   1.000
_cell.angle_alpha   90.00
_cell.angle_beta   90.00
_cell.angle_gamma   90.00
#
_symmetry.space_group_name_H-M   'P 1'
#
loop_
_entity.id
_entity.type
_entity.pdbx_description
1 polymer ?
#
loop_
_entity_poly.entity_id
_entity_poly.type
_entity_poly.pdbx_seq_one_letter_code
_entity_poly.pdbx_strand_id
1 'polypeptide(L)' 'VLLVGIDGALLSRTAAAGTPRLDALRASGVTATSLLYSEPLAPTLSGPGWSTILTGVWPDKHKVRDNDFTGRRFDLYPD' A
#
# COMPACT_ATOMS: atom_id res chain seq x y z
N VAL A 1 -3.11 16.96 3.81
CA VAL A 1 -2.41 16.08 2.84
C VAL A 1 -3.47 15.33 2.04
N LEU A 2 -3.25 15.05 0.75
CA LEU A 2 -4.12 14.16 -0.03
C LEU A 2 -3.33 12.89 -0.38
N LEU A 3 -3.81 11.74 0.10
CA LEU A 3 -3.33 10.43 -0.32
C LEU A 3 -4.34 9.84 -1.31
N VAL A 4 -3.90 9.52 -2.53
CA VAL A 4 -4.71 8.82 -3.52
C VAL A 4 -4.18 7.41 -3.68
N GLY A 5 -5.01 6.43 -3.30
CA GLY A 5 -4.73 5.02 -3.44
C GLY A 5 -5.45 4.40 -4.65
N ILE A 6 -4.76 3.53 -5.40
CA ILE A 6 -5.37 2.71 -6.46
C ILE A 6 -5.08 1.25 -6.13
N ASP A 7 -6.12 0.48 -5.80
CA ASP A 7 -5.96 -0.93 -5.45
C ASP A 7 -5.53 -1.78 -6.66
N GLY A 8 -4.67 -2.76 -6.43
CA GLY A 8 -4.15 -3.66 -7.47
C GLY A 8 -3.27 -3.01 -8.55
N ALA A 9 -2.87 -1.74 -8.39
CA ALA A 9 -2.15 -0.98 -9.42
C ALA A 9 -0.62 -1.17 -9.36
N LEU A 10 -0.13 -2.33 -9.79
CA LEU A 10 1.31 -2.60 -9.87
C LEU A 10 2.02 -1.60 -10.81
N LEU A 11 3.10 -0.97 -10.35
CA LEU A 11 3.81 0.10 -11.08
C LEU A 11 4.26 -0.30 -12.49
N SER A 12 4.68 -1.56 -12.68
CA SER A 12 5.07 -2.07 -14.01
C SER A 12 3.87 -2.22 -14.96
N ARG A 13 2.69 -2.56 -14.44
CA ARG A 13 1.46 -2.69 -15.22
C ARG A 13 0.88 -1.34 -15.58
N THR A 14 0.92 -0.37 -14.67
CA THR A 14 0.45 1.00 -14.95
C THR A 14 1.30 1.69 -16.01
N ALA A 15 2.62 1.45 -16.01
CA ALA A 15 3.52 1.92 -17.07
C ALA A 15 3.20 1.30 -18.44
N ALA A 16 2.90 0.00 -18.48
CA ALA A 16 2.57 -0.69 -19.73
C ALA A 16 1.17 -0.36 -20.28
N ALA A 17 0.27 0.15 -19.45
CA ALA A 17 -1.13 0.40 -19.80
C ALA A 17 -1.38 1.75 -20.52
N GLY A 18 -0.35 2.57 -20.73
CA GLY A 18 -0.49 3.89 -21.37
C GLY A 18 -1.35 4.85 -20.56
N THR A 19 -0.80 5.35 -19.44
CA THR A 19 -1.57 6.12 -18.44
C THR A 19 -1.15 7.60 -18.43
N PRO A 20 -1.54 8.42 -19.42
CA PRO A 20 -0.94 9.74 -19.68
C PRO A 20 -1.03 10.71 -18.49
N ARG A 21 -2.07 10.59 -17.64
CA ARG A 21 -2.20 11.42 -16.43
C ARG A 21 -1.26 10.96 -15.31
N LEU A 22 -1.09 9.65 -15.13
CA LEU A 22 -0.12 9.12 -14.16
C LEU A 22 1.32 9.37 -14.64
N ASP A 23 1.57 9.25 -15.94
CA ASP A 23 2.87 9.54 -16.54
C ASP A 23 3.28 11.01 -16.33
N ALA A 24 2.34 11.95 -16.53
CA ALA A 24 2.58 13.38 -16.24
C ALA A 24 2.89 13.64 -14.75
N LEU A 25 2.19 12.96 -13.83
CA LEU A 25 2.47 13.07 -12.39
C LEU A 25 3.85 12.51 -12.05
N ARG A 26 4.23 11.36 -12.64
CA ARG A 26 5.55 10.74 -12.44
C ARG A 26 6.68 11.62 -12.97
N ALA A 27 6.49 12.28 -14.11
CA ALA A 27 7.49 13.15 -14.74
C ALA A 27 7.69 14.47 -13.98
N SER A 28 6.66 14.98 -13.32
CA SER A 28 6.69 16.24 -12.56
C SER A 28 6.98 16.06 -11.06
N GLY A 29 7.08 14.82 -10.58
CA GLY A 29 7.24 14.48 -9.17
C GLY A 29 8.30 13.42 -8.91
N VAL A 30 8.18 12.75 -7.76
CA VAL A 30 9.07 11.65 -7.38
C VAL A 30 8.32 10.33 -7.51
N THR A 31 8.91 9.39 -8.23
CA THR A 31 8.43 8.00 -8.33
C THR A 31 9.44 7.08 -7.67
N ALA A 32 8.98 6.21 -6.78
CA ALA A 32 9.80 5.19 -6.15
C ALA A 32 9.04 3.85 -6.10
N THR A 33 9.81 2.77 -6.09
CA THR A 33 9.28 1.44 -5.75
C THR A 33 9.36 1.24 -4.24
N SER A 34 8.36 0.57 -3.67
CA SER A 34 8.38 0.11 -2.29
C SER A 34 8.32 -1.41 -2.25
N LEU A 35 8.80 -1.97 -1.14
CA LEU A 35 8.54 -3.37 -0.83
C LEU A 35 7.08 -3.50 -0.36
N LEU A 36 6.41 -4.52 -0.88
CA LEU A 36 5.20 -5.09 -0.28
C LEU A 36 5.64 -6.34 0.46
N TYR A 37 5.22 -6.47 1.72
CA TYR A 37 5.44 -7.71 2.44
C TYR A 37 4.62 -8.85 1.83
N SER A 38 5.15 -10.06 2.00
CA SER A 38 4.51 -11.31 1.64
C SER A 38 4.64 -12.29 2.82
N GLU A 39 4.29 -13.56 2.58
CA GLU A 39 4.47 -14.64 3.56
C GLU A 39 5.88 -14.61 4.18
N PRO A 40 6.01 -14.75 5.52
CA PRO A 40 4.99 -15.23 6.47
C PRO A 40 4.18 -14.12 7.19
N LEU A 41 4.32 -12.85 6.80
CA LEU A 41 3.74 -11.74 7.56
C LEU A 41 2.27 -11.49 7.20
N ALA A 42 2.01 -11.34 5.91
CA ALA A 42 0.67 -11.30 5.34
C ALA A 42 0.76 -11.57 3.83
N PRO A 43 -0.26 -12.16 3.19
CA PRO A 43 -0.37 -12.18 1.74
C PRO A 43 -0.54 -10.76 1.18
N THR A 44 -0.31 -10.60 -0.12
CA THR A 44 -0.53 -9.32 -0.83
C THR A 44 -2.03 -9.07 -1.02
N LEU A 45 -2.69 -8.60 0.04
CA LEU A 45 -4.11 -8.25 0.11
C LEU A 45 -4.27 -6.76 0.47
N SER A 46 -5.43 -6.22 0.12
CA SER A 46 -5.78 -4.81 0.36
C SER A 46 -5.68 -4.44 1.83
N GLY A 47 -6.26 -5.20 2.74
CA GLY A 47 -6.29 -4.91 4.18
C GLY A 47 -4.89 -4.70 4.79
N PRO A 48 -3.98 -5.69 4.69
CA PRO A 48 -2.61 -5.54 5.15
C PRO A 48 -1.86 -4.40 4.46
N GLY A 49 -1.98 -4.28 3.12
CA GLY A 49 -1.30 -3.25 2.34
C GLY A 49 -1.69 -1.82 2.72
N TRP A 50 -2.98 -1.52 2.77
CA TRP A 50 -3.48 -0.21 3.19
C TRP A 50 -3.14 0.10 4.64
N SER A 51 -3.21 -0.91 5.53
CA SER A 51 -2.85 -0.73 6.94
C SER A 51 -1.39 -0.35 7.10
N THR A 52 -0.47 -0.97 6.34
CA THR A 52 0.94 -0.58 6.35
C THR A 52 1.14 0.86 5.87
N ILE A 53 0.47 1.27 4.78
CA ILE A 53 0.60 2.63 4.23
C ILE A 53 0.16 3.68 5.25
N LEU A 54 -0.97 3.45 5.92
CA LEU A 54 -1.54 4.41 6.86
C LEU A 54 -0.81 4.44 8.21
N THR A 55 -0.46 3.28 8.76
CA THR A 55 0.14 3.20 10.10
C THR A 55 1.66 3.35 10.12
N GLY A 56 2.32 3.30 8.95
CA GLY A 56 3.77 3.39 8.82
C GLY A 56 4.55 2.21 9.42
N VAL A 57 3.86 1.12 9.81
CA VAL A 57 4.45 -0.09 10.38
C VAL A 57 4.01 -1.33 9.62
N TRP A 58 4.65 -2.47 9.87
CA TRP A 58 4.39 -3.73 9.16
C TRP A 58 3.35 -4.63 9.89
N PRO A 59 2.88 -5.72 9.26
CA PRO A 59 1.86 -6.61 9.84
C PRO A 59 2.21 -7.26 11.18
N ASP A 60 3.49 -7.42 11.53
CA ASP A 60 3.91 -7.83 12.88
C ASP A 60 3.55 -6.80 13.95
N LYS A 61 3.46 -5.52 13.57
CA LYS A 61 3.06 -4.40 14.42
C LYS A 61 1.57 -4.10 14.32
N HIS A 62 1.02 -3.74 13.17
CA HIS A 62 -0.41 -3.36 13.08
C HIS A 62 -1.38 -4.54 13.14
N LYS A 63 -0.90 -5.79 13.01
CA LYS A 63 -1.63 -7.06 13.13
C LYS A 63 -2.72 -7.36 12.10
N VAL A 64 -3.04 -6.44 11.20
CA VAL A 64 -3.86 -6.74 10.01
C VAL A 64 -3.12 -7.72 9.08
N ARG A 65 -3.64 -8.94 8.95
CA ARG A 65 -3.07 -10.03 8.12
C ARG A 65 -3.97 -10.49 6.98
N ASP A 66 -5.21 -10.04 6.97
CA ASP A 66 -6.25 -10.34 6.00
C ASP A 66 -7.19 -9.14 5.84
N ASN A 67 -8.27 -9.32 5.08
CA ASN A 67 -9.29 -8.29 4.86
C ASN A 67 -10.40 -8.28 5.93
N ASP A 68 -10.30 -9.10 6.98
CA ASP A 68 -11.27 -9.14 8.07
C ASP A 68 -10.85 -8.22 9.22
N PHE A 69 -9.60 -7.73 9.22
CA PHE A 69 -9.05 -6.76 10.18
C PHE A 69 -9.11 -7.22 11.65
N THR A 70 -9.29 -8.51 11.89
CA THR A 70 -9.40 -9.07 13.24
C THR A 70 -8.07 -8.88 14.00
N GLY A 71 -8.15 -8.37 15.22
CA GLY A 71 -6.97 -8.16 16.07
C GLY A 71 -6.07 -6.99 15.66
N ARG A 72 -6.55 -6.08 14.80
CA ARG A 72 -5.83 -4.85 14.42
C ARG A 72 -5.37 -4.05 15.64
N ARG A 73 -4.26 -3.32 15.51
CA ARG A 73 -3.69 -2.47 16.57
C ARG A 73 -3.57 -1.00 16.19
N PHE A 74 -4.57 -0.45 15.48
CA PHE A 74 -4.57 0.95 15.04
C PHE A 74 -4.54 1.97 16.19
N ASP A 75 -4.99 1.57 17.38
CA ASP A 75 -4.88 2.36 18.61
C ASP A 75 -3.42 2.60 19.03
N LEU A 76 -2.53 1.64 18.73
CA LEU A 76 -1.09 1.76 19.01
C LEU A 76 -0.30 2.37 17.86
N TYR A 77 -0.90 2.39 16.66
CA TYR A 77 -0.29 2.88 15.42
C TYR A 77 -1.34 3.66 14.62
N PRO A 78 -1.67 4.90 15.02
CA PRO A 78 -2.58 5.76 14.27
C PRO A 78 -1.93 6.25 12.97
N ASP A 79 -2.76 6.77 12.06
CA ASP A 79 -2.37 7.45 10.83
C ASP A 79 -1.87 8.89 11.03
#